data_AF-A0A8K1D5E6-F1
#
_entry.id   AF-A0A8K1D5E6-F1
#
_cell.length_a   1.000
_cell.length_b   1.000
_cell.length_c   1.000
_cell.angle_alpha   90.00
_cell.angle_beta   90.00
_cell.angle_gamma   90.00
#
_symmetry.space_group_name_H-M   'P 1'
#
loop_
_entity.id
_entity.type
_entity.pdbx_description
1 polymer ?
#
loop_
_entity_poly.entity_id
_entity_poly.type
_entity_poly.pdbx_seq_one_letter_code
_entity_poly.pdbx_strand_id
1 'polypeptide(L)'
;MQRLTKYPLLLESISKCTPAGSVEQEKLLRARDQCRDIVRFVNDAVRGAENRQRLQEHQRRLDTSALERSSHPLAAQFRNLDLTSHRMIHEGPLSWRVGKDKSV
;
A
#
# COMPACT_ATOMS: atom_id res chain seq x y z
N MET A 1 -2.30 -5.87 15.53
CA MET A 1 -1.82 -6.79 14.46
C MET A 1 -1.00 -8.00 14.94
N GLN A 2 -0.45 -8.02 16.15
CA GLN A 2 0.48 -9.09 16.56
C GLN A 2 -0.10 -10.50 16.54
N ARG A 3 -1.41 -10.69 16.80
CA ARG A 3 -2.00 -12.04 16.86
C ARG A 3 -2.16 -12.68 15.49
N LEU A 4 -2.66 -11.95 14.49
CA LEU A 4 -2.92 -12.47 13.15
C LEU A 4 -1.63 -12.98 12.48
N THR A 5 -0.51 -12.30 12.70
CA THR A 5 0.79 -12.69 12.15
C THR A 5 1.38 -13.94 12.80
N LYS A 6 0.86 -14.39 13.95
CA LYS A 6 1.32 -15.61 14.62
C LYS A 6 0.65 -16.87 14.11
N TYR A 7 -0.57 -16.80 13.58
CA TYR A 7 -1.31 -17.99 13.13
C TYR A 7 -0.58 -18.79 12.04
N PRO A 8 -0.01 -18.16 10.98
CA PRO A 8 0.76 -18.91 10.00
C PRO A 8 1.97 -19.64 10.61
N LEU A 9 2.65 -19.02 11.57
CA LEU A 9 3.83 -19.59 12.22
C LEU A 9 3.47 -20.80 13.09
N LEU A 10 2.38 -20.70 13.85
CA LEU A 10 1.91 -21.79 14.70
C LEU A 10 1.43 -22.99 13.86
N LEU A 11 0.66 -22.73 12.79
CA LEU A 11 0.19 -23.78 11.87
C LEU A 11 1.34 -24.47 11.15
N GLU A 12 2.39 -23.72 10.78
CA GLU A 12 3.60 -24.29 10.19
C GLU A 12 4.35 -25.20 11.18
N SER A 13 4.44 -24.81 12.47
CA SER A 13 5.02 -25.67 13.51
C SER A 13 4.20 -26.95 13.74
N ILE A 14 2.87 -26.85 13.80
CA ILE A 14 1.99 -28.02 13.98
C ILE A 14 2.10 -28.96 12.76
N SER A 15 2.14 -28.41 11.55
CA SER A 15 2.31 -29.18 10.31
C SER A 15 3.64 -29.94 10.24
N LYS A 16 4.70 -29.44 10.88
CA LYS A 16 6.01 -30.11 10.98
C LYS A 16 5.98 -31.30 11.95
N CYS A 17 5.11 -31.26 12.95
CA CYS A 17 4.92 -32.35 13.92
C CYS A 17 3.87 -33.39 13.48
N THR A 18 3.23 -33.19 12.32
CA THR A 18 2.17 -34.07 11.79
C THR A 18 2.78 -35.06 10.78
N PRO A 19 2.36 -36.34 10.74
CA PRO A 19 2.88 -37.32 9.79
C PRO A 19 2.80 -36.85 8.34
N ALA A 20 3.93 -36.99 7.63
CA ALA A 20 4.07 -36.55 6.25
C ALA A 20 3.12 -37.33 5.31
N GLY A 21 2.45 -36.61 4.41
CA GLY A 21 1.53 -37.20 3.43
C GLY A 21 0.16 -37.59 4.00
N SER A 22 -0.13 -37.24 5.26
CA SER A 22 -1.47 -37.41 5.83
C SER A 22 -2.45 -36.35 5.33
N VAL A 23 -3.74 -36.72 5.26
CA VAL A 23 -4.84 -35.79 4.93
C VAL A 23 -4.90 -34.62 5.92
N GLU A 24 -4.52 -34.86 7.17
CA GLU A 24 -4.47 -33.82 8.20
C GLU A 24 -3.36 -32.80 7.92
N GLN A 25 -2.18 -33.26 7.50
CA GLN A 25 -1.09 -32.35 7.13
C GLN A 25 -1.49 -31.44 5.95
N GLU A 26 -2.18 -31.98 4.94
CA GLU A 26 -2.67 -31.19 3.81
C GLU A 26 -3.66 -30.10 4.25
N LYS A 27 -4.60 -30.44 5.15
CA LYS A 27 -5.53 -29.47 5.73
C LYS A 27 -4.81 -28.37 6.51
N LEU A 28 -3.77 -28.71 7.28
CA LEU A 28 -2.96 -27.74 8.03
C LEU A 28 -2.19 -26.80 7.10
N LEU A 29 -1.62 -27.32 6.01
CA LEU A 29 -0.94 -26.49 5.00
C LEU A 29 -1.93 -25.52 4.32
N ARG A 30 -3.11 -26.00 3.96
CA ARG A 30 -4.18 -25.16 3.40
C ARG A 30 -4.62 -24.08 4.39
N ALA A 31 -4.84 -24.43 5.66
CA ALA A 31 -5.21 -23.46 6.70
C ALA A 31 -4.12 -22.42 6.91
N ARG A 32 -2.84 -22.82 6.90
CA ARG A 32 -1.69 -21.90 6.98
C ARG A 32 -1.72 -20.89 5.84
N ASP A 33 -1.96 -21.35 4.61
CA ASP A 33 -1.97 -20.48 3.44
C ASP A 33 -3.14 -19.50 3.47
N GLN A 34 -4.32 -19.96 3.90
CA GLN A 34 -5.46 -19.08 4.18
C GLN A 34 -5.15 -18.03 5.25
N CYS A 35 -4.47 -18.40 6.34
CA CYS A 35 -4.03 -17.42 7.35
C CYS A 35 -3.05 -16.39 6.75
N ARG A 36 -2.16 -16.79 5.84
CA ARG A 36 -1.25 -15.86 5.14
C ARG A 36 -2.04 -14.89 4.25
N ASP A 37 -3.04 -15.37 3.53
CA ASP A 37 -3.90 -14.53 2.69
C ASP A 37 -4.70 -13.52 3.53
N ILE A 38 -5.24 -13.93 4.68
CA ILE A 38 -5.92 -13.04 5.62
C ILE A 38 -4.97 -11.94 6.10
N VAL A 39 -3.74 -12.30 6.51
CA VAL A 39 -2.74 -11.32 6.95
C VAL A 39 -2.40 -10.33 5.82
N ARG A 40 -2.23 -10.81 4.58
CA ARG A 40 -1.98 -9.95 3.41
C ARG A 40 -3.15 -8.99 3.19
N PHE A 41 -4.37 -9.49 3.19
CA PHE A 41 -5.58 -8.68 3.01
C PHE A 41 -5.70 -7.58 4.06
N VAL A 42 -5.50 -7.91 5.34
CA VAL A 42 -5.57 -6.93 6.43
C VAL A 42 -4.48 -5.86 6.27
N ASN A 43 -3.23 -6.26 5.94
CA ASN A 43 -2.16 -5.30 5.67
C ASN A 43 -2.50 -4.35 4.51
N ASP A 44 -3.07 -4.89 3.43
CA ASP A 44 -3.47 -4.09 2.27
C ASP A 44 -4.64 -3.14 2.58
N ALA A 45 -5.61 -3.60 3.39
CA ALA A 45 -6.73 -2.78 3.84
C ALA A 45 -6.28 -1.63 4.75
N VAL A 46 -5.38 -1.91 5.71
CA VAL A 46 -4.78 -0.89 6.59
C VAL A 46 -4.01 0.13 5.74
N ARG A 47 -3.12 -0.33 4.86
CA ARG A 47 -2.37 0.55 3.95
C ARG A 47 -3.31 1.40 3.09
N GLY A 48 -4.38 0.80 2.56
CA GLY A 48 -5.38 1.50 1.76
C GLY A 48 -6.13 2.58 2.54
N ALA A 49 -6.50 2.31 3.79
CA ALA A 49 -7.16 3.27 4.66
C ALA A 49 -6.24 4.44 5.03
N GLU A 50 -5.01 4.15 5.46
CA GLU A 50 -4.00 5.16 5.79
C GLU A 50 -3.65 6.02 4.57
N ASN A 51 -3.44 5.40 3.40
CA ASN A 51 -3.14 6.12 2.18
C ASN A 51 -4.29 7.05 1.77
N ARG A 52 -5.55 6.61 1.93
CA ARG A 52 -6.71 7.46 1.65
C ARG A 52 -6.76 8.67 2.58
N GLN A 53 -6.51 8.47 3.87
CA GLN A 53 -6.45 9.57 4.83
C GLN A 53 -5.31 10.55 4.50
N ARG A 54 -4.12 10.06 4.14
CA ARG A 54 -3.02 10.92 3.68
C ARG A 54 -3.36 11.69 2.41
N LEU A 55 -3.98 11.05 1.43
CA LEU A 55 -4.41 11.74 0.20
C LEU A 55 -5.44 12.85 0.48
N GLN A 56 -6.34 12.66 1.45
CA GLN A 56 -7.25 13.73 1.88
C GLN A 56 -6.51 14.90 2.51
N GLU A 57 -5.47 14.64 3.31
CA GLU A 57 -4.63 15.71 3.86
C GLU A 57 -3.85 16.43 2.76
N HIS A 58 -3.23 15.69 1.85
CA HIS A 58 -2.52 16.24 0.70
C HIS A 58 -3.43 17.09 -0.18
N GLN A 59 -4.65 16.62 -0.47
CA GLN A 59 -5.64 17.37 -1.24
C GLN A 59 -6.00 18.71 -0.59
N ARG A 60 -6.15 18.75 0.74
CA ARG A 60 -6.44 20.01 1.47
C ARG A 60 -5.28 21.00 1.43
N ARG A 61 -4.06 20.51 1.28
CA ARG A 61 -2.82 21.31 1.26
C ARG A 61 -2.31 21.59 -0.15
N LEU A 62 -2.95 21.01 -1.18
CA LEU A 62 -2.54 21.15 -2.57
C LEU A 62 -2.90 22.54 -3.09
N ASP A 63 -1.90 23.29 -3.58
CA ASP A 63 -2.10 24.55 -4.27
C ASP A 63 -2.04 24.34 -5.79
N THR A 64 -3.19 24.46 -6.46
CA THR A 64 -3.32 24.34 -7.92
C THR A 64 -3.26 25.68 -8.66
N SER A 65 -3.11 26.81 -7.96
CA SER A 65 -3.16 28.15 -8.55
C SER A 65 -2.08 28.39 -9.62
N ALA A 66 -0.92 27.72 -9.49
CA ALA A 66 0.15 27.76 -10.48
C ALA A 66 -0.20 26.99 -11.77
N LEU A 67 -0.98 25.91 -11.66
CA LEU A 67 -1.42 25.10 -12.79
C LEU A 67 -2.54 25.78 -13.58
N GLU A 68 -3.46 26.48 -12.89
CA GLU A 68 -4.51 27.27 -13.52
C GLU A 68 -3.96 28.38 -14.41
N ARG A 69 -2.89 29.05 -13.94
CA ARG A 69 -2.19 30.12 -14.66
C ARG A 69 -1.24 29.61 -15.76
N SER A 70 -0.98 28.31 -15.81
CA SER A 70 -0.05 27.75 -16.79
C SER A 70 -0.70 27.64 -18.18
N SER A 71 0.07 28.03 -19.21
CA SER A 71 -0.30 27.89 -20.63
C SER A 71 0.08 26.52 -21.22
N HIS A 72 0.66 25.62 -20.41
CA HIS A 72 1.16 24.35 -20.90
C HIS A 72 0.00 23.35 -21.09
N PRO A 73 -0.22 22.79 -22.30
CA PRO A 73 -1.38 21.93 -22.59
C PRO A 73 -1.51 20.70 -21.69
N LEU A 74 -0.38 20.09 -21.32
CA LEU A 74 -0.36 18.95 -20.39
C LEU A 74 -0.72 19.37 -18.94
N ALA A 75 -0.35 20.58 -18.52
CA ALA A 75 -0.66 21.06 -17.17
C ALA A 75 -2.13 21.46 -17.02
N ALA A 76 -2.79 21.86 -18.12
CA ALA A 76 -4.20 22.20 -18.14
C ALA A 76 -5.11 21.03 -17.71
N GLN A 77 -4.69 19.78 -17.95
CA GLN A 77 -5.44 18.57 -17.57
C GLN A 77 -5.49 18.36 -16.05
N PHE A 78 -4.58 18.99 -15.30
CA PHE A 78 -4.45 18.82 -13.84
C PHE A 78 -4.98 20.01 -13.05
N ARG A 79 -5.67 20.97 -13.68
CA ARG A 79 -6.24 22.14 -13.00
C ARG A 79 -7.22 21.78 -11.89
N ASN A 80 -8.02 20.73 -12.10
CA ASN A 80 -8.98 20.20 -11.14
C ASN A 80 -8.54 18.83 -10.58
N LEU A 81 -7.24 18.65 -10.35
CA LEU A 81 -6.72 17.38 -9.86
C LEU A 81 -7.28 17.04 -8.47
N ASP A 82 -8.01 15.94 -8.40
CA ASP A 82 -8.46 15.33 -7.15
C ASP A 82 -7.66 14.05 -6.86
N LEU A 83 -6.71 14.17 -5.94
CA LEU A 83 -5.88 13.08 -5.44
C LEU A 83 -6.70 11.99 -4.75
N THR A 84 -7.86 12.33 -4.17
CA THR A 84 -8.69 11.38 -3.41
C THR A 84 -9.46 10.40 -4.31
N SER A 85 -9.62 10.73 -5.59
CA SER A 85 -10.17 9.83 -6.61
C SER A 85 -9.17 8.74 -7.06
N HIS A 86 -7.90 8.83 -6.63
CA HIS A 86 -6.82 7.93 -7.02
C HIS A 86 -6.32 7.07 -5.85
N ARG A 87 -5.59 5.99 -6.18
CA ARG A 87 -4.91 5.13 -5.20
C ARG A 87 -3.43 5.46 -5.15
N MET A 88 -2.95 5.92 -3.99
CA MET A 88 -1.53 6.12 -3.75
C MET A 88 -0.80 4.78 -3.68
N ILE A 89 0.22 4.60 -4.52
CA ILE A 89 1.07 3.41 -4.57
C ILE A 89 2.28 3.56 -3.65
N HIS A 90 2.95 4.70 -3.74
CA HIS A 90 4.16 5.00 -2.97
C HIS A 90 4.35 6.52 -2.85
N GLU A 91 5.00 6.97 -1.78
CA GLU A 91 5.43 8.35 -1.56
C GLU A 91 6.82 8.34 -0.91
N GLY A 92 7.62 9.39 -1.14
CA GLY A 92 8.96 9.50 -0.55
C GLY A 92 9.68 10.77 -0.99
N PRO A 93 10.68 11.23 -0.22
CA PRO A 93 11.45 12.42 -0.57
C PRO A 93 12.32 12.14 -1.80
N LEU A 94 12.34 13.09 -2.73
CA LEU A 94 13.19 13.07 -3.92
C LEU A 94 13.81 14.46 -4.09
N SER A 95 15.03 14.51 -4.62
CA SER A 95 15.69 15.75 -5.02
C SER A 95 15.66 15.88 -6.54
N TRP A 96 15.04 16.95 -7.04
CA TRP A 96 14.96 17.22 -8.46
C TRP A 96 16.05 18.21 -8.88
N ARG A 97 17.03 17.74 -9.65
CA ARG A 97 18.08 18.60 -10.24
C ARG A 97 17.58 19.23 -11.52
N VAL A 98 17.26 20.53 -11.47
CA VAL A 98 16.73 21.31 -12.61
C VAL A 98 17.86 21.95 -13.42
N GLY A 99 19.02 22.18 -12.80
CA GLY A 99 20.25 22.63 -13.48
C GLY A 99 21.50 22.27 -12.68
N LYS A 100 22.69 22.58 -13.21
CA LYS A 100 23.97 22.28 -12.54
C LYS A 100 24.05 22.84 -11.11
N ASP A 101 23.47 24.02 -10.89
CA ASP A 101 23.54 24.74 -9.61
C ASP A 101 22.17 24.87 -8.92
N LYS A 102 21.12 24.20 -9.43
CA LYS A 102 19.75 24.29 -8.89
C LYS A 102 19.16 22.90 -8.66
N SER A 103 18.96 22.57 -7.39
CA SER A 103 18.17 21.43 -6.93
C SER A 103 16.99 21.90 -6.08
N VAL A 104 15.82 21.32 -6.33
CA VAL A 104 14.59 21.53 -5.56
C VAL A 104 14.20 20.21 -4.88
#